data_AF-A0A9Q4GU37-F1
#
_entry.id   AF-A0A9Q4GU37-F1
#
_cell.length_a   1.000
_cell.length_b   1.000
_cell.length_c   1.000
_cell.angle_alpha   90.00
_cell.angle_beta   90.00
_cell.angle_gamma   90.00
#
_symmetry.space_group_name_H-M   'P 1'
#
loop_
_entity.id
_entity.type
_entity.pdbx_description
1 polymer ?
#
loop_
_entity_poly.entity_id
_entity_poly.type
_entity_poly.pdbx_seq_one_letter_code
_entity_poly.pdbx_strand_id
1 'polypeptide(L)'
;MFKLIVGSDGRIKEASGDTQDACGYLPFELHGLPVTFLFEAVEPGIQTRLIRAKTVLRGMPVHFFAECHEDGTVCIHGDSPFGDEVDRIQNETERSLFETLAFFAECDDPDLLDHLFRVSSYTRFFAEEYLELDDHRAKKLEVASLTHDVGKGIIPREILYRPSKLSAEQMMLVRSHTTHGKENLAQVTKRYKERQPWLINLETLESAEVIALSHHENWDGTGYPHQLSGNHIPINARIVRVTDSIDAMMHRRSYKSDWSWDVVRRELIRCSGTHYDPDIAGWVLANETRFLEYAHALVLPERRPM
;
A
#
# COMPACT_ATOMS: atom_id res chain seq x y z
N MET A 1 -6.19 21.21 3.50
CA MET A 1 -6.57 22.62 3.23
C MET A 1 -5.55 23.33 2.34
N PHE A 2 -6.03 24.04 1.31
CA PHE A 2 -5.22 24.91 0.46
C PHE A 2 -5.91 26.26 0.22
N LYS A 3 -5.11 27.25 -0.22
CA LYS A 3 -5.56 28.63 -0.46
C LYS A 3 -5.08 29.12 -1.82
N LEU A 4 -5.98 29.74 -2.58
CA LEU A 4 -5.70 30.43 -3.84
C LEU A 4 -6.10 31.90 -3.72
N ILE A 5 -5.27 32.81 -4.20
CA ILE A 5 -5.63 34.21 -4.41
C ILE A 5 -5.86 34.41 -5.90
N VAL A 6 -7.06 34.81 -6.29
CA VAL A 6 -7.47 35.00 -7.67
C VAL A 6 -7.65 36.49 -7.93
N GLY A 7 -6.98 36.99 -8.96
CA GLY A 7 -7.13 38.38 -9.39
C GLY A 7 -8.48 38.63 -10.06
N SER A 8 -8.82 39.91 -10.23
CA SER A 8 -10.03 40.32 -10.97
C SER A 8 -10.05 39.86 -12.43
N ASP A 9 -8.90 39.46 -12.98
CA ASP A 9 -8.75 38.82 -14.30
C ASP A 9 -9.09 37.32 -14.29
N GLY A 10 -9.53 36.77 -13.16
CA GLY A 10 -9.88 35.36 -13.01
C GLY A 10 -8.67 34.42 -12.97
N ARG A 11 -7.45 34.96 -12.82
CA ARG A 11 -6.20 34.19 -12.78
C ARG A 11 -5.64 34.07 -11.38
N ILE A 12 -5.08 32.90 -11.07
CA ILE A 12 -4.44 32.59 -9.80
C ILE A 12 -3.16 33.44 -9.68
N LYS A 13 -3.12 34.34 -8.70
CA LYS A 13 -1.96 35.19 -8.36
C LYS A 13 -1.07 34.51 -7.35
N GLU A 14 -1.65 33.80 -6.38
CA GLU A 14 -0.90 33.06 -5.37
C GLU A 14 -1.61 31.75 -5.05
N ALA A 15 -0.84 30.72 -4.74
CA ALA A 15 -1.33 29.44 -4.25
C ALA A 15 -0.47 29.01 -3.06
N SER A 16 -1.08 28.37 -2.07
CA SER A 16 -0.39 27.92 -0.86
C SER A 16 -1.15 26.78 -0.18
N GLY A 17 -0.46 26.07 0.72
CA GLY A 17 -0.98 24.86 1.36
C GLY A 17 -0.83 23.62 0.48
N ASP A 18 -1.62 22.60 0.77
CA ASP A 18 -1.53 21.29 0.11
C ASP A 18 -2.33 21.25 -1.20
N THR A 19 -1.84 21.98 -2.21
CA THR A 19 -2.44 21.97 -3.55
C THR A 19 -2.07 20.72 -4.34
N GLN A 20 -0.99 20.03 -3.97
CA GLN A 20 -0.52 18.85 -4.69
C GLN A 20 -1.49 17.69 -4.48
N ASP A 21 -1.90 17.41 -3.25
CA ASP A 21 -2.83 16.31 -3.01
C ASP A 21 -4.26 16.72 -3.38
N ALA A 22 -4.63 17.99 -3.14
CA ALA A 22 -5.98 18.47 -3.42
C ALA A 22 -6.28 18.67 -4.92
N CYS A 23 -5.30 19.12 -5.71
CA CYS A 23 -5.50 19.50 -7.11
C CYS A 23 -4.55 18.79 -8.09
N GLY A 24 -3.51 18.11 -7.60
CA GLY A 24 -2.50 17.47 -8.44
C GLY A 24 -1.39 18.39 -8.93
N TYR A 25 -1.29 19.61 -8.38
CA TYR A 25 -0.33 20.63 -8.81
C TYR A 25 0.37 21.26 -7.62
N LEU A 26 1.68 21.45 -7.72
CA LEU A 26 2.45 22.22 -6.76
C LEU A 26 2.00 23.70 -6.81
N PRO A 27 2.11 24.44 -5.70
CA PRO A 27 1.59 25.81 -5.64
C PRO A 27 2.11 26.73 -6.76
N PHE A 28 3.38 26.58 -7.14
CA PHE A 28 3.98 27.39 -8.20
C PHE A 28 3.47 27.04 -9.61
N GLU A 29 2.99 25.81 -9.83
CA GLU A 29 2.46 25.36 -11.12
C GLU A 29 1.10 25.99 -11.43
N LEU A 30 0.39 26.43 -10.38
CA LEU A 30 -0.92 27.07 -10.48
C LEU A 30 -0.83 28.56 -10.82
N HIS A 31 0.33 29.19 -10.64
CA HIS A 31 0.48 30.63 -10.81
C HIS A 31 0.19 31.05 -12.26
N GLY A 32 -0.70 32.04 -12.43
CA GLY A 32 -1.10 32.59 -13.72
C GLY A 32 -2.15 31.77 -14.47
N LEU A 33 -2.49 30.56 -14.01
CA LEU A 33 -3.57 29.76 -14.60
C LEU A 33 -4.93 30.40 -14.29
N PRO A 34 -5.90 30.30 -15.21
CA PRO A 34 -7.27 30.69 -14.91
C PRO A 34 -7.84 29.76 -13.84
N VAL A 35 -8.53 30.31 -12.84
CA VAL A 35 -9.12 29.51 -11.76
C VAL A 35 -10.12 28.47 -12.28
N THR A 36 -10.75 28.75 -13.43
CA THR A 36 -11.67 27.85 -14.13
C THR A 36 -11.03 26.54 -14.60
N PHE A 37 -9.70 26.47 -14.64
CA PHE A 37 -8.98 25.23 -14.90
C PHE A 37 -9.16 24.20 -13.78
N LEU A 38 -9.35 24.66 -12.54
CA LEU A 38 -9.54 23.80 -11.38
C LEU A 38 -11.01 23.44 -11.17
N PHE A 39 -11.93 24.39 -11.34
CA PHE A 39 -13.37 24.17 -11.18
C PHE A 39 -14.17 25.28 -11.85
N GLU A 40 -15.40 25.00 -12.27
CA GLU A 40 -16.29 26.05 -12.76
C GLU A 40 -16.57 27.07 -11.65
N ALA A 41 -16.23 28.34 -11.92
CA ALA A 41 -16.50 29.43 -11.00
C ALA A 41 -18.02 29.64 -10.91
N VAL A 42 -18.58 29.46 -9.72
CA VAL A 42 -20.00 29.75 -9.44
C VAL A 42 -20.12 31.22 -9.05
N GLU A 43 -21.07 31.94 -9.64
CA GLU A 43 -21.26 33.36 -9.31
C GLU A 43 -21.67 33.56 -7.83
N PRO A 44 -21.15 34.59 -7.13
CA PRO A 44 -21.57 34.90 -5.78
C PRO A 44 -23.06 35.25 -5.71
N GLY A 45 -23.78 34.68 -4.74
CA GLY A 45 -25.19 35.02 -4.48
C GLY A 45 -25.39 36.41 -3.87
N ILE A 46 -26.59 36.98 -4.04
CA ILE A 46 -26.97 38.36 -3.69
C ILE A 46 -26.70 38.75 -2.22
N GLN A 47 -26.66 37.79 -1.29
CA GLN A 47 -26.50 38.05 0.15
C GLN A 47 -25.25 37.44 0.80
N THR A 48 -24.42 36.72 0.04
CA THR A 48 -23.26 36.03 0.59
C THR A 48 -22.01 36.45 -0.16
N ARG A 49 -21.08 37.13 0.53
CA ARG A 49 -19.67 37.30 0.13
C ARG A 49 -18.89 35.96 0.01
N LEU A 50 -19.59 34.84 0.21
CA LEU A 50 -19.11 33.46 0.28
C LEU A 50 -19.70 32.65 -0.88
N ILE A 51 -18.86 32.20 -1.82
CA ILE A 51 -19.22 31.15 -2.78
C ILE A 51 -18.97 29.81 -2.10
N ARG A 52 -20.00 28.98 -1.96
CA ARG A 52 -19.86 27.58 -1.54
C ARG A 52 -20.10 26.68 -2.74
N ALA A 53 -19.02 26.13 -3.30
CA ALA A 53 -19.10 25.13 -4.35
C ALA A 53 -18.69 23.77 -3.80
N LYS A 54 -19.41 22.72 -4.22
CA LYS A 54 -18.96 21.34 -4.07
C LYS A 54 -18.58 20.86 -5.46
N THR A 55 -17.33 20.47 -5.62
CA THR A 55 -16.90 19.79 -6.85
C THR A 55 -16.11 18.55 -6.51
N VAL A 56 -15.84 17.76 -7.53
CA VAL A 56 -15.05 16.54 -7.43
C VAL A 56 -13.71 16.82 -8.12
N LEU A 57 -12.64 16.95 -7.33
CA LEU A 57 -11.27 17.04 -7.86
C LEU A 57 -10.62 15.67 -7.75
N ARG A 58 -10.20 15.10 -8.89
CA ARG A 58 -9.61 13.75 -8.99
C ARG A 58 -10.45 12.65 -8.33
N GLY A 59 -11.78 12.80 -8.35
CA GLY A 59 -12.71 11.89 -7.68
C GLY A 59 -13.05 12.28 -6.24
N MET A 60 -12.21 13.07 -5.56
CA MET A 60 -12.44 13.47 -4.18
C MET A 60 -13.43 14.65 -4.10
N PRO A 61 -14.48 14.56 -3.27
CA PRO A 61 -15.33 15.72 -3.00
C PRO A 61 -14.52 16.79 -2.28
N VAL A 62 -14.49 18.00 -2.83
CA VAL A 62 -13.84 19.17 -2.23
C VAL A 62 -14.89 20.26 -2.02
N HIS A 63 -14.87 20.86 -0.84
CA HIS A 63 -15.66 22.04 -0.52
C HIS A 63 -14.80 23.28 -0.72
N PHE A 64 -15.30 24.20 -1.54
CA PHE A 64 -14.69 25.50 -1.75
C PHE A 64 -15.45 26.57 -0.98
N PHE A 65 -14.70 27.50 -0.41
CA PHE A 65 -15.17 28.73 0.20
C PHE A 65 -14.41 29.90 -0.43
N ALA A 66 -15.11 30.87 -1.01
CA ALA A 66 -14.46 32.05 -1.59
C ALA A 66 -14.81 33.31 -0.80
N GLU A 67 -13.83 34.17 -0.50
CA GLU A 67 -14.00 35.48 0.12
C GLU A 67 -13.62 36.57 -0.89
N CYS A 68 -14.51 37.53 -1.13
CA CYS A 68 -14.24 38.66 -2.02
C CYS A 68 -13.76 39.89 -1.22
N HIS A 69 -12.60 40.44 -1.61
CA HIS A 69 -12.00 41.62 -1.01
C HIS A 69 -12.43 42.91 -1.75
N GLU A 70 -12.29 44.06 -1.09
CA GLU A 70 -12.71 45.36 -1.63
C GLU A 70 -11.92 45.79 -2.87
N ASP A 71 -10.70 45.27 -3.06
CA ASP A 71 -9.85 45.49 -4.23
C ASP A 71 -10.25 44.62 -5.45
N GLY A 72 -11.29 43.80 -5.31
CA GLY A 72 -11.78 42.89 -6.33
C GLY A 72 -11.00 41.58 -6.43
N THR A 73 -10.07 41.30 -5.52
CA THR A 73 -9.43 39.98 -5.40
C THR A 73 -10.35 38.99 -4.69
N VAL A 74 -10.23 37.72 -5.06
CA VAL A 74 -11.00 36.62 -4.46
C VAL A 74 -10.05 35.61 -3.83
N CYS A 75 -10.19 35.40 -2.53
CA CYS A 75 -9.48 34.36 -1.79
C CYS A 75 -10.32 33.09 -1.77
N ILE A 76 -9.82 31.99 -2.32
CA ILE A 76 -10.51 30.71 -2.36
C ILE A 76 -9.80 29.73 -1.44
N HIS A 77 -10.54 29.20 -0.49
CA HIS A 77 -10.17 28.10 0.39
C HIS A 77 -10.80 26.83 -0.14
N GLY A 78 -9.98 25.81 -0.36
CA GLY A 78 -10.46 24.46 -0.64
C GLY A 78 -10.10 23.55 0.51
N ASP A 79 -11.07 22.76 0.96
CA ASP A 79 -10.80 21.67 1.88
C ASP A 79 -11.61 20.43 1.54
N SER A 80 -11.03 19.27 1.79
CA SER A 80 -11.82 18.05 1.82
C SER A 80 -12.82 18.18 2.97
N PRO A 81 -14.14 17.94 2.75
CA PRO A 81 -15.13 18.03 3.81
C PRO A 81 -14.90 17.04 4.96
N PHE A 82 -13.96 16.11 4.78
CA PHE A 82 -13.66 15.04 5.72
C PHE A 82 -12.25 15.19 6.34
N GLY A 83 -11.33 16.01 5.81
CA GLY A 83 -9.96 16.12 6.39
C GLY A 83 -9.30 14.75 6.61
N ASP A 84 -8.74 14.52 7.81
CA ASP A 84 -8.17 13.23 8.26
C ASP A 84 -9.16 12.05 8.18
N GLU A 85 -10.47 12.32 8.12
CA GLU A 85 -11.50 11.29 7.97
C GLU A 85 -11.50 10.67 6.57
N VAL A 86 -11.01 11.36 5.52
CA VAL A 86 -10.77 10.72 4.21
C VAL A 86 -9.70 9.65 4.35
N ASP A 87 -8.55 10.02 4.91
CA ASP A 87 -7.42 9.10 5.05
C ASP A 87 -7.81 7.92 5.93
N ARG A 88 -8.57 8.17 7.01
CA ARG A 88 -9.14 7.10 7.84
C ARG A 88 -10.05 6.18 7.02
N ILE A 89 -11.00 6.73 6.27
CA ILE A 89 -11.93 5.93 5.45
C ILE A 89 -11.20 5.14 4.36
N GLN A 90 -10.24 5.77 3.66
CA GLN A 90 -9.41 5.11 2.65
C GLN A 90 -8.64 3.96 3.29
N ASN A 91 -7.90 4.22 4.37
CA ASN A 91 -7.09 3.22 5.06
C ASN A 91 -7.94 2.04 5.58
N GLU A 92 -9.08 2.32 6.21
CA GLU A 92 -10.00 1.28 6.71
C GLU A 92 -10.62 0.48 5.57
N THR A 93 -11.01 1.14 4.48
CA THR A 93 -11.61 0.50 3.30
C THR A 93 -10.59 -0.37 2.57
N GLU A 94 -9.38 0.15 2.34
CA GLU A 94 -8.27 -0.55 1.71
C GLU A 94 -7.89 -1.80 2.50
N ARG A 95 -7.66 -1.62 3.81
CA ARG A 95 -7.33 -2.74 4.69
C ARG A 95 -8.42 -3.81 4.66
N SER A 96 -9.69 -3.41 4.85
CA SER A 96 -10.81 -4.36 4.84
C SER A 96 -10.93 -5.10 3.51
N LEU A 97 -10.75 -4.41 2.39
CA LEU A 97 -10.77 -5.02 1.06
C LEU A 97 -9.63 -6.03 0.90
N PHE A 98 -8.40 -5.64 1.24
CA PHE A 98 -7.21 -6.44 1.02
C PHE A 98 -7.18 -7.67 1.93
N GLU A 99 -7.56 -7.51 3.21
CA GLU A 99 -7.77 -8.63 4.13
C GLU A 99 -8.85 -9.57 3.62
N THR A 100 -9.96 -9.05 3.08
CA THR A 100 -11.03 -9.90 2.50
C THR A 100 -10.54 -10.67 1.27
N LEU A 101 -9.79 -10.03 0.38
CA LEU A 101 -9.22 -10.69 -0.80
C LEU A 101 -8.23 -11.80 -0.41
N ALA A 102 -7.34 -11.51 0.54
CA ALA A 102 -6.39 -12.49 1.07
C ALA A 102 -7.11 -13.65 1.77
N PHE A 103 -8.14 -13.34 2.57
CA PHE A 103 -8.98 -14.35 3.22
C PHE A 103 -9.58 -15.32 2.19
N PHE A 104 -10.22 -14.83 1.12
CA PHE A 104 -10.80 -15.72 0.11
C PHE A 104 -9.76 -16.50 -0.68
N ALA A 105 -8.55 -15.96 -0.87
CA ALA A 105 -7.48 -16.67 -1.55
C ALA A 105 -7.01 -17.90 -0.77
N GLU A 106 -7.05 -17.84 0.57
CA GLU A 106 -6.36 -18.80 1.44
C GLU A 106 -7.21 -19.32 2.61
N CYS A 107 -8.54 -19.17 2.59
CA CYS A 107 -9.45 -19.46 3.71
C CYS A 107 -9.33 -20.86 4.36
N ASP A 108 -8.71 -21.81 3.67
CA ASP A 108 -8.48 -23.17 4.16
C ASP A 108 -7.18 -23.32 4.98
N ASP A 109 -6.32 -22.29 5.00
CA ASP A 109 -5.12 -22.25 5.83
C ASP A 109 -5.48 -21.81 7.27
N PRO A 110 -5.32 -22.69 8.28
CA PRO A 110 -5.69 -22.38 9.66
C PRO A 110 -4.83 -21.27 10.29
N ASP A 111 -3.65 -20.99 9.74
CA ASP A 111 -2.71 -19.99 10.26
C ASP A 111 -2.78 -18.67 9.47
N LEU A 112 -3.69 -18.56 8.49
CA LEU A 112 -3.79 -17.45 7.54
C LEU A 112 -3.84 -16.08 8.22
N LEU A 113 -4.80 -15.87 9.12
CA LEU A 113 -5.03 -14.55 9.71
C LEU A 113 -3.84 -14.10 10.56
N ASP A 114 -3.25 -15.05 11.31
CA ASP A 114 -2.10 -14.77 12.15
C ASP A 114 -0.86 -14.48 11.26
N HIS A 115 -0.69 -15.23 10.16
CA HIS A 115 0.36 -15.02 9.16
C HIS A 115 0.25 -13.66 8.47
N LEU A 116 -0.93 -13.32 7.92
CA LEU A 116 -1.18 -12.03 7.27
C LEU A 116 -0.92 -10.86 8.23
N PHE A 117 -1.37 -10.99 9.48
CA PHE A 117 -1.14 -9.97 10.50
C PHE A 117 0.35 -9.77 10.80
N ARG A 118 1.10 -10.86 10.98
CA ARG A 118 2.55 -10.79 11.27
C ARG A 118 3.34 -10.27 10.08
N VAL A 119 3.11 -10.77 8.88
CA VAL A 119 3.82 -10.31 7.67
C VAL A 119 3.55 -8.83 7.39
N SER A 120 2.30 -8.38 7.50
CA SER A 120 1.98 -6.96 7.34
C SER A 120 2.61 -6.10 8.43
N SER A 121 2.56 -6.54 9.68
CA SER A 121 3.19 -5.84 10.81
C SER A 121 4.72 -5.77 10.69
N TYR A 122 5.39 -6.84 10.26
CA TYR A 122 6.82 -6.83 9.99
C TYR A 122 7.14 -5.91 8.82
N THR A 123 6.34 -5.96 7.76
CA THR A 123 6.54 -5.10 6.59
C THR A 123 6.44 -3.62 6.97
N ARG A 124 5.47 -3.26 7.82
CA ARG A 124 5.38 -1.92 8.40
C ARG A 124 6.62 -1.53 9.20
N PHE A 125 7.08 -2.42 10.09
CA PHE A 125 8.27 -2.17 10.89
C PHE A 125 9.50 -1.88 10.01
N PHE A 126 9.69 -2.65 8.94
CA PHE A 126 10.76 -2.38 7.98
C PHE A 126 10.53 -1.07 7.20
N ALA A 127 9.29 -0.75 6.85
CA ALA A 127 8.96 0.51 6.20
C ALA A 127 9.34 1.73 7.06
N GLU A 128 9.02 1.70 8.35
CA GLU A 128 9.31 2.78 9.30
C GLU A 128 10.80 2.83 9.65
N GLU A 129 11.42 1.68 9.93
CA GLU A 129 12.73 1.63 10.59
C GLU A 129 13.91 1.42 9.64
N TYR A 130 13.68 0.79 8.49
CA TYR A 130 14.73 0.57 7.48
C TYR A 130 14.63 1.57 6.34
N LEU A 131 13.41 1.83 5.85
CA LEU A 131 13.19 2.80 4.78
C LEU A 131 12.97 4.23 5.28
N GLU A 132 12.84 4.43 6.60
CA GLU A 132 12.60 5.74 7.23
C GLU A 132 11.35 6.43 6.66
N LEU A 133 10.32 5.64 6.32
CA LEU A 133 9.05 6.17 5.82
C LEU A 133 8.21 6.72 6.97
N ASP A 134 7.47 7.79 6.68
CA ASP A 134 6.43 8.30 7.57
C ASP A 134 5.29 7.28 7.74
N ASP A 135 4.46 7.48 8.79
CA ASP A 135 3.34 6.60 9.13
C ASP A 135 2.41 6.34 7.95
N HIS A 136 2.12 7.37 7.14
CA HIS A 136 1.22 7.27 6.00
C HIS A 136 1.79 6.35 4.91
N ARG A 137 3.06 6.51 4.54
CA ARG A 137 3.71 5.67 3.52
C ARG A 137 3.99 4.26 4.04
N ALA A 138 4.34 4.12 5.32
CA ALA A 138 4.49 2.83 5.96
C ALA A 138 3.17 2.04 5.99
N LYS A 139 2.04 2.72 6.26
CA LYS A 139 0.70 2.12 6.24
C LYS A 139 0.32 1.57 4.86
N LYS A 140 0.65 2.29 3.79
CA LYS A 140 0.39 1.81 2.41
C LYS A 140 1.14 0.51 2.13
N LEU A 141 2.40 0.43 2.54
CA LEU A 141 3.20 -0.78 2.34
C LEU A 141 2.74 -1.95 3.24
N GLU A 142 2.35 -1.65 4.49
CA GLU A 142 1.67 -2.60 5.40
C GLU A 142 0.47 -3.25 4.70
N VAL A 143 -0.46 -2.42 4.20
CA VAL A 143 -1.70 -2.89 3.57
C VAL A 143 -1.41 -3.63 2.27
N ALA A 144 -0.52 -3.11 1.42
CA ALA A 144 -0.15 -3.76 0.16
C ALA A 144 0.41 -5.18 0.34
N SER A 145 1.13 -5.44 1.43
CA SER A 145 1.72 -6.75 1.71
C SER A 145 0.69 -7.85 2.04
N LEU A 146 -0.51 -7.48 2.47
CA LEU A 146 -1.59 -8.44 2.80
C LEU A 146 -1.97 -9.32 1.60
N THR A 147 -1.80 -8.81 0.38
CA THR A 147 -2.22 -9.49 -0.84
C THR A 147 -1.09 -10.20 -1.58
N HIS A 148 0.09 -10.39 -0.95
CA HIS A 148 1.23 -11.02 -1.61
C HIS A 148 0.89 -12.39 -2.21
N ASP A 149 0.06 -13.17 -1.51
CA ASP A 149 -0.35 -14.53 -1.88
C ASP A 149 -1.78 -14.62 -2.46
N VAL A 150 -2.42 -13.48 -2.79
CA VAL A 150 -3.82 -13.43 -3.26
C VAL A 150 -4.08 -14.28 -4.51
N GLY A 151 -3.05 -14.54 -5.32
CA GLY A 151 -3.15 -15.40 -6.49
C GLY A 151 -3.34 -16.88 -6.17
N LYS A 152 -3.16 -17.33 -4.92
CA LYS A 152 -3.40 -18.73 -4.54
C LYS A 152 -4.86 -19.16 -4.71
N GLY A 153 -5.79 -18.22 -4.77
CA GLY A 153 -7.22 -18.50 -4.98
C GLY A 153 -7.56 -19.22 -6.29
N ILE A 154 -6.68 -19.20 -7.29
CA ILE A 154 -6.85 -19.94 -8.55
C ILE A 154 -6.18 -21.31 -8.57
N ILE A 155 -5.39 -21.64 -7.52
CA ILE A 155 -4.64 -22.90 -7.44
C ILE A 155 -5.54 -23.98 -6.83
N PRO A 156 -5.67 -25.17 -7.44
CA PRO A 156 -6.44 -26.27 -6.87
C PRO A 156 -5.98 -26.62 -5.47
N ARG A 157 -6.92 -26.78 -4.54
CA ARG A 157 -6.63 -27.02 -3.11
C ARG A 157 -5.88 -28.34 -2.90
N GLU A 158 -6.16 -29.35 -3.70
CA GLU A 158 -5.51 -30.66 -3.66
C GLU A 158 -4.03 -30.60 -4.06
N ILE A 159 -3.62 -29.52 -4.75
CA ILE A 159 -2.23 -29.25 -5.08
C ILE A 159 -1.59 -28.39 -3.99
N LEU A 160 -2.27 -27.31 -3.56
CA LEU A 160 -1.72 -26.38 -2.57
C LEU A 160 -1.46 -27.03 -1.21
N TYR A 161 -2.38 -27.88 -0.74
CA TYR A 161 -2.31 -28.53 0.58
C TYR A 161 -1.84 -30.00 0.51
N ARG A 162 -1.16 -30.38 -0.57
CA ARG A 162 -0.70 -31.76 -0.74
C ARG A 162 0.38 -32.11 0.30
N PRO A 163 0.25 -33.21 1.07
CA PRO A 163 1.23 -33.59 2.09
C PRO A 163 2.51 -34.26 1.50
N SER A 164 2.62 -34.34 0.16
CA SER A 164 3.75 -34.95 -0.54
C SER A 164 4.45 -33.92 -1.41
N LYS A 165 5.69 -34.23 -1.83
CA LYS A 165 6.40 -33.42 -2.83
C LYS A 165 5.53 -33.22 -4.07
N LEU A 166 5.52 -31.99 -4.58
CA LEU A 166 4.88 -31.63 -5.82
C LEU A 166 5.72 -32.09 -7.02
N SER A 167 5.07 -32.49 -8.11
CA SER A 167 5.75 -32.66 -9.40
C SER A 167 6.23 -31.31 -9.94
N ALA A 168 7.07 -31.33 -10.98
CA ALA A 168 7.54 -30.10 -11.62
C ALA A 168 6.37 -29.27 -12.17
N GLU A 169 5.37 -29.93 -12.77
CA GLU A 169 4.17 -29.30 -13.34
C GLU A 169 3.28 -28.71 -12.23
N GLN A 170 3.10 -29.43 -11.12
CA GLN A 170 2.37 -28.93 -9.97
C GLN A 170 3.07 -27.72 -9.34
N MET A 171 4.40 -27.74 -9.26
CA MET A 171 5.19 -26.61 -8.78
C MET A 171 5.06 -25.41 -9.72
N MET A 172 5.06 -25.61 -11.04
CA MET A 172 4.81 -24.53 -12.00
C MET A 172 3.44 -23.89 -11.79
N LEU A 173 2.41 -24.71 -11.54
CA LEU A 173 1.09 -24.20 -11.23
C LEU A 173 1.10 -23.37 -9.94
N VAL A 174 1.69 -23.89 -8.85
CA VAL A 174 1.81 -23.13 -7.59
C VAL A 174 2.55 -21.81 -7.81
N ARG A 175 3.67 -21.79 -8.52
CA ARG A 175 4.45 -20.56 -8.81
C ARG A 175 3.64 -19.51 -9.58
N SER A 176 2.66 -19.94 -10.37
CA SER A 176 1.81 -19.03 -11.14
C SER A 176 0.91 -18.14 -10.27
N HIS A 177 0.77 -18.39 -8.96
CA HIS A 177 0.03 -17.48 -8.08
C HIS A 177 0.58 -16.05 -8.12
N THR A 178 1.89 -15.87 -8.36
CA THR A 178 2.51 -14.55 -8.46
C THR A 178 1.93 -13.73 -9.62
N THR A 179 1.94 -14.30 -10.83
CA THR A 179 1.42 -13.64 -12.04
C THR A 179 -0.09 -13.43 -11.95
N HIS A 180 -0.84 -14.44 -11.50
CA HIS A 180 -2.28 -14.32 -11.35
C HIS A 180 -2.68 -13.32 -10.26
N GLY A 181 -1.93 -13.26 -9.15
CA GLY A 181 -2.13 -12.28 -8.10
C GLY A 181 -1.99 -10.85 -8.63
N LYS A 182 -0.90 -10.58 -9.36
CA LYS A 182 -0.70 -9.30 -10.04
C LYS A 182 -1.81 -8.98 -11.05
N GLU A 183 -2.22 -9.94 -11.87
CA GLU A 183 -3.28 -9.72 -12.87
C GLU A 183 -4.63 -9.42 -12.22
N ASN A 184 -4.99 -10.14 -11.16
CA ASN A 184 -6.21 -9.91 -10.40
C ASN A 184 -6.21 -8.51 -9.76
N LEU A 185 -5.11 -8.13 -9.11
CA LEU A 185 -4.95 -6.81 -8.51
C LEU A 185 -5.00 -5.70 -9.58
N ALA A 186 -4.38 -5.90 -10.75
CA ALA A 186 -4.47 -4.93 -11.85
C ALA A 186 -5.92 -4.71 -12.34
N GLN A 187 -6.78 -5.74 -12.32
CA GLN A 187 -8.21 -5.58 -12.60
C GLN A 187 -8.93 -4.78 -11.51
N VAL A 188 -8.57 -4.98 -10.25
CA VAL A 188 -9.07 -4.17 -9.12
C VAL A 188 -8.66 -2.71 -9.32
N THR A 189 -7.37 -2.45 -9.55
CA THR A 189 -6.82 -1.11 -9.82
C THR A 189 -7.55 -0.41 -10.94
N LYS A 190 -7.75 -1.09 -12.08
CA LYS A 190 -8.48 -0.54 -13.22
C LYS A 190 -9.91 -0.12 -12.84
N ARG A 191 -10.65 -0.98 -12.13
CA ARG A 191 -12.04 -0.69 -11.73
C ARG A 191 -12.15 0.48 -10.75
N TYR A 192 -11.21 0.60 -9.81
CA TYR A 192 -11.17 1.75 -8.90
C TYR A 192 -10.82 3.04 -9.63
N LYS A 193 -9.81 3.03 -10.50
CA LYS A 193 -9.45 4.17 -11.36
C LYS A 193 -10.65 4.66 -12.20
N GLU A 194 -11.48 3.74 -12.70
CA GLU A 194 -12.66 4.08 -13.53
C GLU A 194 -13.89 4.56 -12.74
N ARG A 195 -14.08 4.10 -11.49
CA ARG A 195 -15.32 4.33 -10.74
C ARG A 195 -15.19 5.27 -9.55
N GLN A 196 -14.14 5.09 -8.74
CA GLN A 196 -13.94 5.78 -7.46
C GLN A 196 -12.43 5.98 -7.20
N PRO A 197 -11.74 6.81 -8.00
CA PRO A 197 -10.28 6.95 -7.96
C PRO A 197 -9.74 7.56 -6.67
N TRP A 198 -10.61 8.13 -5.84
CA TRP A 198 -10.29 8.72 -4.54
C TRP A 198 -10.50 7.76 -3.37
N LEU A 199 -11.15 6.61 -3.55
CA LEU A 199 -11.51 5.73 -2.43
C LEU A 199 -10.36 4.80 -2.02
N ILE A 200 -9.45 4.53 -2.95
CA ILE A 200 -8.26 3.71 -2.72
C ILE A 200 -7.05 4.44 -3.29
N ASN A 201 -5.99 4.48 -2.51
CA ASN A 201 -4.71 5.02 -2.89
C ASN A 201 -4.06 4.15 -3.97
N LEU A 202 -3.73 4.79 -5.09
CA LEU A 202 -3.11 4.11 -6.23
C LEU A 202 -1.72 3.57 -5.90
N GLU A 203 -0.97 4.23 -5.01
CA GLU A 203 0.35 3.79 -4.58
C GLU A 203 0.26 2.47 -3.79
N THR A 204 -0.79 2.30 -2.96
CA THR A 204 -1.06 1.04 -2.25
C THR A 204 -1.31 -0.09 -3.25
N LEU A 205 -2.18 0.14 -4.24
CA LEU A 205 -2.51 -0.86 -5.27
C LEU A 205 -1.32 -1.22 -6.15
N GLU A 206 -0.56 -0.22 -6.61
CA GLU A 206 0.63 -0.44 -7.44
C GLU A 206 1.71 -1.20 -6.65
N SER A 207 1.87 -0.89 -5.35
CA SER A 207 2.74 -1.65 -4.46
C SER A 207 2.27 -3.10 -4.30
N ALA A 208 0.96 -3.32 -4.15
CA ALA A 208 0.38 -4.64 -4.01
C ALA A 208 0.57 -5.50 -5.26
N GLU A 209 0.35 -4.93 -6.45
CA GLU A 209 0.60 -5.60 -7.74
C GLU A 209 2.06 -6.06 -7.86
N VAL A 210 3.00 -5.18 -7.48
CA VAL A 210 4.43 -5.46 -7.52
C VAL A 210 4.83 -6.52 -6.49
N ILE A 211 4.32 -6.43 -5.27
CA ILE A 211 4.57 -7.43 -4.21
C ILE A 211 4.05 -8.79 -4.66
N ALA A 212 2.79 -8.88 -5.10
CA ALA A 212 2.20 -10.14 -5.56
C ALA A 212 3.03 -10.77 -6.69
N LEU A 213 3.52 -9.97 -7.64
CA LEU A 213 4.33 -10.44 -8.74
C LEU A 213 5.72 -10.93 -8.31
N SER A 214 6.39 -10.23 -7.39
CA SER A 214 7.84 -10.34 -7.24
C SER A 214 8.32 -10.76 -5.86
N HIS A 215 7.44 -11.02 -4.89
CA HIS A 215 7.84 -11.44 -3.53
C HIS A 215 8.53 -12.83 -3.48
N HIS A 216 8.59 -13.55 -4.59
CA HIS A 216 9.36 -14.79 -4.75
C HIS A 216 10.56 -14.70 -5.70
N GLU A 217 10.89 -13.49 -6.15
CA GLU A 217 12.19 -13.25 -6.77
C GLU A 217 13.30 -13.43 -5.72
N ASN A 218 14.42 -14.00 -6.14
CA ASN A 218 15.61 -14.15 -5.31
C ASN A 218 16.62 -13.11 -5.75
N TRP A 219 17.36 -12.53 -4.80
CA TRP A 219 18.38 -11.53 -5.06
C TRP A 219 19.38 -11.93 -6.18
N ASP A 220 19.76 -13.20 -6.26
CA ASP A 220 20.68 -13.75 -7.26
C ASP A 220 20.03 -14.07 -8.63
N GLY A 221 18.73 -13.82 -8.81
CA GLY A 221 17.99 -14.12 -10.04
C GLY A 221 17.52 -15.57 -10.17
N THR A 222 17.69 -16.42 -9.14
CA THR A 222 17.21 -17.82 -9.17
C THR A 222 15.72 -17.97 -8.84
N GLY A 223 15.04 -16.86 -8.56
CA GLY A 223 13.63 -16.81 -8.17
C GLY A 223 12.66 -16.92 -9.35
N TYR A 224 11.41 -16.51 -9.11
CA TYR A 224 10.35 -16.51 -10.11
C TYR A 224 9.39 -15.32 -9.86
N PRO A 225 8.60 -14.90 -10.86
CA PRO A 225 8.42 -15.47 -12.20
C PRO A 225 9.38 -14.95 -13.27
N HIS A 226 10.01 -13.80 -13.07
CA HIS A 226 10.80 -13.11 -14.10
C HIS A 226 12.31 -13.22 -13.90
N GLN A 227 12.77 -13.85 -12.81
CA GLN A 227 14.20 -14.03 -12.51
C GLN A 227 14.92 -12.69 -12.39
N LEU A 228 14.23 -11.71 -11.80
CA LEU A 228 14.82 -10.41 -11.51
C LEU A 228 15.94 -10.58 -10.48
N SER A 229 17.00 -9.79 -10.61
CA SER A 229 18.17 -9.86 -9.73
C SER A 229 18.56 -8.49 -9.20
N GLY A 230 19.09 -8.49 -7.97
CA GLY A 230 19.53 -7.30 -7.28
C GLY A 230 18.46 -6.21 -7.21
N ASN A 231 18.86 -4.99 -7.53
CA ASN A 231 17.99 -3.81 -7.50
C ASN A 231 16.91 -3.77 -8.60
N HIS A 232 16.88 -4.73 -9.53
CA HIS A 232 15.75 -4.87 -10.44
C HIS A 232 14.51 -5.45 -9.73
N ILE A 233 14.69 -6.09 -8.57
CA ILE A 233 13.59 -6.49 -7.71
C ILE A 233 13.12 -5.26 -6.94
N PRO A 234 11.85 -4.87 -7.05
CA PRO A 234 11.33 -3.70 -6.34
C PRO A 234 11.53 -3.83 -4.83
N ILE A 235 11.88 -2.73 -4.17
CA ILE A 235 12.21 -2.72 -2.73
C ILE A 235 11.09 -3.30 -1.87
N ASN A 236 9.83 -2.98 -2.22
CA ASN A 236 8.65 -3.50 -1.55
C ASN A 236 8.61 -5.04 -1.57
N ALA A 237 8.91 -5.66 -2.71
CA ALA A 237 8.96 -7.11 -2.86
C ALA A 237 10.18 -7.73 -2.13
N ARG A 238 11.32 -7.03 -2.09
CA ARG A 238 12.51 -7.47 -1.34
C ARG A 238 12.26 -7.49 0.17
N ILE A 239 11.55 -6.50 0.70
CA ILE A 239 11.13 -6.47 2.11
C ILE A 239 10.17 -7.62 2.38
N VAL A 240 9.11 -7.77 1.58
CA VAL A 240 8.12 -8.83 1.77
C VAL A 240 8.74 -10.23 1.67
N ARG A 241 9.71 -10.43 0.77
CA ARG A 241 10.48 -11.68 0.67
C ARG A 241 11.12 -12.08 1.99
N VAL A 242 11.71 -11.11 2.70
CA VAL A 242 12.38 -11.32 3.99
C VAL A 242 11.35 -11.51 5.10
N THR A 243 10.32 -10.67 5.17
CA THR A 243 9.32 -10.72 6.25
C THR A 243 8.45 -11.98 6.18
N ASP A 244 8.02 -12.41 4.99
CA ASP A 244 7.33 -13.69 4.76
C ASP A 244 8.21 -14.88 5.17
N SER A 245 9.49 -14.87 4.77
CA SER A 245 10.43 -15.94 5.14
C SER A 245 10.66 -16.01 6.64
N ILE A 246 10.84 -14.87 7.31
CA ILE A 246 11.00 -14.82 8.77
C ILE A 246 9.74 -15.37 9.44
N ASP A 247 8.55 -14.96 9.00
CA ASP A 247 7.30 -15.46 9.58
C ASP A 247 7.15 -16.97 9.42
N ALA A 248 7.39 -17.49 8.21
CA ALA A 248 7.35 -18.91 7.88
C ALA A 248 8.41 -19.74 8.60
N MET A 249 9.49 -19.11 9.08
CA MET A 249 10.51 -19.77 9.88
C MET A 249 10.19 -19.75 11.38
N MET A 250 9.77 -18.61 11.91
CA MET A 250 9.55 -18.42 13.35
C MET A 250 8.29 -19.11 13.86
N HIS A 251 7.25 -19.27 13.04
CA HIS A 251 5.96 -19.76 13.51
C HIS A 251 5.66 -21.16 12.99
N ARG A 252 4.92 -21.91 13.80
CA ARG A 252 4.39 -23.22 13.42
C ARG A 252 3.61 -23.12 12.12
N ARG A 253 3.77 -24.13 11.28
CA ARG A 253 2.82 -24.45 10.23
C ARG A 253 2.35 -25.88 10.38
N SER A 254 1.24 -26.23 9.75
CA SER A 254 0.70 -27.60 9.74
C SER A 254 1.74 -28.69 9.39
N TYR A 255 2.79 -28.34 8.64
CA TYR A 255 3.87 -29.23 8.21
C TYR A 255 5.25 -29.00 8.89
N LYS A 256 5.40 -28.03 9.81
CA LYS A 256 6.71 -27.64 10.36
C LYS A 256 6.60 -27.05 11.78
N SER A 257 7.54 -27.42 12.66
CA SER A 257 7.71 -26.77 13.97
C SER A 257 8.44 -25.43 13.85
N ASP A 258 8.11 -24.51 14.75
CA ASP A 258 8.72 -23.20 14.97
C ASP A 258 10.24 -23.34 15.10
N TRP A 259 10.99 -22.44 14.47
CA TRP A 259 12.43 -22.36 14.61
C TRP A 259 12.81 -21.33 15.67
N SER A 260 13.85 -21.63 16.46
CA SER A 260 14.44 -20.61 17.32
C SER A 260 15.06 -19.49 16.48
N TRP A 261 15.12 -18.28 17.03
CA TRP A 261 15.75 -17.16 16.33
C TRP A 261 17.18 -17.47 15.88
N ASP A 262 17.97 -18.23 16.65
CA ASP A 262 19.32 -18.64 16.24
C ASP A 262 19.36 -19.46 14.95
N VAL A 263 18.32 -20.24 14.67
CA VAL A 263 18.17 -20.97 13.40
C VAL A 263 17.78 -20.01 12.29
N VAL A 264 16.79 -19.13 12.53
CA VAL A 264 16.35 -18.09 11.59
C VAL A 264 17.52 -17.20 11.18
N ARG A 265 18.30 -16.72 12.16
CA ARG A 265 19.50 -15.91 11.99
C ARG A 265 20.52 -16.58 11.08
N ARG A 266 20.81 -17.87 11.30
CA ARG A 266 21.75 -18.62 10.46
C ARG A 266 21.25 -18.74 9.02
N GLU A 267 19.95 -18.93 8.82
CA GLU A 267 19.37 -18.98 7.48
C GLU A 267 19.38 -17.61 6.79
N LEU A 268 19.08 -16.52 7.51
CA LEU A 268 19.22 -15.16 6.99
C LEU A 268 20.65 -14.88 6.52
N ILE A 269 21.66 -15.26 7.32
CA ILE A 269 23.08 -15.13 6.94
C ILE A 269 23.39 -15.99 5.71
N ARG A 270 22.94 -17.24 5.69
CA ARG A 270 23.22 -18.19 4.59
C ARG A 270 22.59 -17.74 3.27
N CYS A 271 21.40 -17.15 3.33
CA CYS A 271 20.62 -16.73 2.18
C CYS A 271 20.84 -15.26 1.78
N SER A 272 21.61 -14.50 2.57
CA SER A 272 22.00 -13.12 2.25
C SER A 272 22.81 -13.07 0.96
N GLY A 273 22.42 -12.21 0.02
CA GLY A 273 23.05 -12.11 -1.30
C GLY A 273 22.69 -13.23 -2.27
N THR A 274 21.82 -14.17 -1.88
CA THR A 274 21.27 -15.20 -2.78
C THR A 274 19.74 -15.09 -2.85
N HIS A 275 19.02 -15.45 -1.80
CA HIS A 275 17.57 -15.31 -1.76
C HIS A 275 17.16 -13.92 -1.28
N TYR A 276 17.91 -13.36 -0.35
CA TYR A 276 17.60 -12.09 0.30
C TYR A 276 18.55 -10.99 -0.16
N ASP A 277 18.00 -9.78 -0.26
CA ASP A 277 18.81 -8.57 -0.35
C ASP A 277 19.79 -8.51 0.84
N PRO A 278 21.10 -8.41 0.58
CA PRO A 278 22.10 -8.40 1.64
C PRO A 278 22.01 -7.19 2.56
N ASP A 279 21.51 -6.05 2.07
CA ASP A 279 21.36 -4.84 2.89
C ASP A 279 20.18 -4.99 3.86
N ILE A 280 19.04 -5.53 3.38
CA ILE A 280 17.87 -5.81 4.22
C ILE A 280 18.16 -6.92 5.24
N ALA A 281 18.78 -8.03 4.79
CA ALA A 281 19.16 -9.12 5.66
C ALA A 281 20.20 -8.67 6.69
N GLY A 282 21.20 -7.89 6.27
CA GLY A 282 22.20 -7.30 7.16
C GLY A 282 21.57 -6.36 8.19
N TRP A 283 20.61 -5.54 7.77
CA TRP A 283 19.93 -4.60 8.66
C TRP A 283 19.13 -5.32 9.77
N VAL A 284 18.36 -6.35 9.45
CA VAL A 284 17.60 -7.09 10.49
C VAL A 284 18.54 -7.84 11.44
N LEU A 285 19.66 -8.35 10.95
CA LEU A 285 20.69 -8.99 11.78
C LEU A 285 21.38 -8.00 12.72
N ALA A 286 21.61 -6.77 12.27
CA ALA A 286 22.19 -5.70 13.09
C ALA A 286 21.20 -5.14 14.13
N ASN A 287 19.89 -5.25 13.86
CA ASN A 287 18.81 -4.72 14.70
C ASN A 287 17.95 -5.84 15.32
N GLU A 288 18.52 -7.05 15.48
CA GLU A 288 17.77 -8.26 15.86
C GLU A 288 17.00 -8.11 17.18
N THR A 289 17.61 -7.47 18.18
CA THR A 289 16.96 -7.23 19.49
C THR A 289 15.69 -6.41 19.33
N ARG A 290 15.76 -5.30 18.59
CA ARG A 290 14.62 -4.40 18.39
C ARG A 290 13.52 -5.07 17.56
N PHE A 291 13.89 -5.80 16.52
CA PHE A 291 12.93 -6.58 15.73
C PHE A 291 12.22 -7.63 16.58
N LEU A 292 12.95 -8.37 17.41
CA LEU A 292 12.38 -9.40 18.28
C LEU A 292 11.48 -8.80 19.37
N GLU A 293 11.88 -7.68 19.97
CA GLU A 293 11.03 -6.94 20.92
C GLU A 293 9.71 -6.54 20.27
N TYR A 294 9.76 -5.99 19.05
CA TYR A 294 8.57 -5.67 18.27
C TYR A 294 7.73 -6.92 17.97
N ALA A 295 8.35 -7.97 17.43
CA ALA A 295 7.67 -9.20 17.05
C ALA A 295 7.00 -9.91 18.24
N HIS A 296 7.64 -9.93 19.42
CA HIS A 296 7.06 -10.49 20.63
C HIS A 296 5.96 -9.62 21.24
N ALA A 297 5.99 -8.31 20.99
CA ALA A 297 4.96 -7.38 21.46
C ALA A 297 3.70 -7.40 20.57
N LEU A 298 3.74 -8.05 19.39
CA LEU A 298 2.57 -8.18 18.52
C LEU A 298 1.46 -8.96 19.22
N VAL A 299 0.33 -8.29 19.44
CA VAL A 299 -0.89 -8.91 19.93
C VAL A 299 -1.70 -9.37 18.73
N LEU A 300 -1.80 -10.69 18.55
CA LEU A 300 -2.61 -11.27 17.48
C LEU A 300 -4.09 -10.88 17.65
N PRO A 301 -4.83 -10.64 16.55
CA PRO A 301 -6.26 -10.37 16.62
C PRO A 301 -7.00 -11.51 17.33
N GLU A 302 -8.01 -11.18 18.14
CA GLU A 302 -8.83 -12.21 18.79
C GLU A 302 -9.47 -13.13 17.74
N ARG A 303 -9.28 -14.45 17.90
CA ARG A 303 -9.98 -15.45 17.11
C ARG A 303 -11.48 -15.34 17.40
N ARG A 304 -12.25 -14.72 16.50
CA ARG A 304 -13.71 -14.92 16.52
C ARG A 304 -13.96 -16.35 16.06
N PRO A 305 -14.63 -17.20 16.88
CA PRO A 305 -15.04 -18.51 16.39
C PRO A 305 -15.92 -18.29 15.15
N MET A 306 -15.58 -18.97 14.05
CA MET A 306 -16.43 -19.06 12.86
C MET A 306 -17.70 -19.85 13.16
#